data_AF-A0A0H2ZZM3-F1
#
_entry.id   AF-A0A0H2ZZM3-F1
#
_cell.length_a   1.000
_cell.length_b   1.000
_cell.length_c   1.000
_cell.angle_alpha   90.00
_cell.angle_beta   90.00
_cell.angle_gamma   90.00
#
_symmetry.space_group_name_H-M   'P 1'
#
loop_
_entity.id
_entity.type
_entity.pdbx_description
1 polymer ?
#
loop_
_entity_poly.entity_id
_entity_poly.type
_entity_poly.pdbx_seq_one_letter_code
_entity_poly.pdbx_strand_id
1 'polypeptide(L)'
;MPITKPVTQPVTQPHTVPDTADQQQADYFMRLLTGRRGLIDQRLDGYRQKIAKAEAKGDADAVAGLRRLTRIAEQDRQAVDGLIDKLRRRFARRA
;
A
#
# COMPACT_ATOMS: atom_id res chain seq x y z
N MET A 1 5.00 -47.88 44.08
CA MET A 1 4.81 -47.92 42.62
C MET A 1 4.85 -46.49 42.10
N PRO A 2 5.77 -46.13 41.18
CA PRO A 2 5.93 -44.75 40.73
C PRO A 2 4.86 -44.32 39.72
N ILE A 3 4.65 -43.02 39.72
CA ILE A 3 3.64 -42.22 39.01
C ILE A 3 4.08 -41.98 37.56
N THR A 4 3.22 -42.22 36.58
CA THR A 4 3.41 -41.68 35.22
C THR A 4 2.23 -40.78 34.86
N LYS A 5 2.44 -39.48 35.04
CA LYS A 5 1.57 -38.43 34.49
C LYS A 5 1.74 -38.43 32.97
N PRO A 6 0.67 -38.27 32.17
CA PRO A 6 0.83 -38.10 30.74
C PRO A 6 1.53 -36.77 30.48
N VAL A 7 2.72 -36.84 29.89
CA VAL A 7 3.39 -35.67 29.32
C VAL A 7 2.53 -35.19 28.15
N THR A 8 1.84 -34.07 28.36
CA THR A 8 1.34 -33.25 27.25
C THR A 8 2.56 -32.74 26.51
N GLN A 9 2.90 -33.42 25.42
CA GLN A 9 3.91 -32.92 24.48
C GLN A 9 3.43 -31.55 23.98
N PRO A 10 4.26 -30.50 24.01
CA PRO A 10 3.91 -29.26 23.35
C PRO A 10 3.75 -29.58 21.87
N VAL A 11 2.57 -29.30 21.32
CA VAL A 11 2.35 -29.30 19.88
C VAL A 11 3.33 -28.30 19.30
N THR A 12 4.46 -28.76 18.77
CA THR A 12 5.25 -28.00 17.81
C THR A 12 4.37 -27.86 16.58
N GLN A 13 3.53 -26.82 16.58
CA GLN A 13 2.84 -26.39 15.38
C GLN A 13 3.92 -26.05 14.35
N PRO A 14 3.91 -26.69 13.16
CA PRO A 14 4.80 -26.26 12.09
C PRO A 14 4.35 -24.86 11.64
N HIS A 15 5.01 -23.82 12.16
CA HIS A 15 4.93 -22.45 11.64
C HIS A 15 5.66 -22.39 10.29
N THR A 16 5.14 -23.02 9.23
CA THR A 16 5.93 -23.11 7.97
C THR A 16 5.15 -22.86 6.67
N VAL A 17 3.83 -23.09 6.62
CA VAL A 17 3.04 -22.90 5.38
C VAL A 17 2.19 -21.62 5.40
N PRO A 18 1.42 -21.30 6.46
CA PRO A 18 0.56 -20.11 6.48
C PRO A 18 1.36 -18.80 6.49
N ASP A 19 2.45 -18.73 7.27
CA ASP A 19 3.30 -17.54 7.30
C ASP A 19 4.01 -17.29 5.97
N THR A 20 4.33 -18.36 5.22
CA THR A 20 4.91 -18.25 3.87
C THR A 20 3.88 -17.74 2.85
N ALA A 21 2.64 -18.21 2.91
CA ALA A 21 1.56 -17.73 2.04
C ALA A 21 1.21 -16.25 2.32
N ASP A 22 1.10 -15.88 3.60
CA ASP A 22 0.90 -14.50 4.03
C ASP A 22 2.02 -13.58 3.52
N GLN A 23 3.27 -14.03 3.60
CA GLN A 23 4.44 -13.28 3.11
C GLN A 23 4.39 -13.10 1.59
N GLN A 24 4.11 -14.15 0.82
CA GLN A 24 3.98 -14.08 -0.64
C GLN A 24 2.85 -13.13 -1.06
N GLN A 25 1.72 -13.18 -0.35
CA GLN A 25 0.60 -12.27 -0.59
C GLN A 25 0.99 -10.82 -0.26
N ALA A 26 1.72 -10.59 0.83
CA ALA A 26 2.23 -9.26 1.17
C ALA A 26 3.17 -8.71 0.09
N ASP A 27 4.09 -9.53 -0.41
CA ASP A 27 5.03 -9.14 -1.47
C ASP A 27 4.29 -8.80 -2.77
N TYR A 28 3.25 -9.56 -3.13
CA TYR A 28 2.37 -9.26 -4.26
C TYR A 28 1.70 -7.89 -4.09
N PHE A 29 1.05 -7.65 -2.94
CA PHE A 29 0.37 -6.38 -2.69
C PHE A 29 1.35 -5.21 -2.63
N MET A 30 2.56 -5.41 -2.10
CA MET A 30 3.62 -4.40 -2.10
C MET A 30 3.99 -3.98 -3.53
N ARG A 31 4.18 -4.94 -4.45
CA ARG A 31 4.45 -4.65 -5.87
C ARG A 31 3.28 -3.90 -6.52
N LEU A 32 2.06 -4.40 -6.31
CA LEU A 32 0.84 -3.80 -6.88
C LEU A 32 0.63 -2.35 -6.40
N LEU A 33 0.74 -2.12 -5.09
CA LEU A 33 0.56 -0.79 -4.49
C LEU A 33 1.68 0.17 -4.89
N THR A 34 2.92 -0.29 -5.01
CA THR A 34 4.04 0.52 -5.51
C THR A 34 3.80 0.94 -6.96
N GLY A 35 3.32 0.02 -7.81
CA GLY A 35 2.93 0.34 -9.18
C GLY A 35 1.78 1.34 -9.23
N ARG A 36 0.74 1.14 -8.42
CA ARG A 36 -0.40 2.07 -8.30
C ARG A 36 0.05 3.47 -7.86
N ARG A 37 0.97 3.56 -6.89
CA ARG A 37 1.55 4.82 -6.43
C ARG A 37 2.25 5.56 -7.58
N GLY A 38 3.07 4.85 -8.36
CA GLY A 38 3.74 5.43 -9.53
C GLY A 38 2.76 5.98 -10.58
N LEU A 39 1.66 5.26 -10.86
CA LEU A 39 0.62 5.74 -11.77
C LEU A 39 -0.08 7.01 -11.25
N ILE A 40 -0.29 7.10 -9.93
CA ILE A 40 -0.86 8.29 -9.30
C ILE A 40 0.12 9.47 -9.40
N ASP A 41 1.40 9.25 -9.15
CA ASP A 41 2.45 10.27 -9.31
C ASP A 41 2.47 10.81 -10.75
N GLN A 42 2.46 9.92 -11.76
CA GLN A 42 2.39 10.32 -13.16
C GLN A 42 1.13 11.14 -13.50
N ARG A 43 -0.01 10.80 -12.90
CA ARG A 43 -1.27 11.54 -13.08
C ARG A 43 -1.18 12.93 -12.46
N LEU A 44 -0.58 13.06 -11.29
CA LEU A 44 -0.36 14.35 -10.62
C LEU A 44 0.55 15.26 -11.45
N ASP A 45 1.65 14.73 -12.00
CA ASP A 45 2.52 15.47 -12.92
C ASP A 45 1.76 15.94 -14.16
N GLY A 46 0.94 15.06 -14.73
CA GLY A 46 0.06 15.39 -15.85
C GLY A 46 -0.94 16.51 -15.54
N TYR A 47 -1.55 16.50 -14.35
CA TYR A 47 -2.43 17.58 -13.92
C TYR A 47 -1.68 18.88 -13.70
N ARG A 48 -0.49 18.85 -13.09
CA ARG A 48 0.35 20.04 -12.91
C ARG A 48 0.68 20.71 -14.24
N GLN A 49 1.05 19.92 -15.26
CA GLN A 49 1.31 20.46 -16.60
C GLN A 49 0.05 21.04 -17.26
N LYS A 50 -1.11 20.39 -17.09
CA LYS A 50 -2.38 20.89 -17.62
C LYS A 50 -2.84 22.18 -16.94
N ILE A 51 -2.62 22.30 -15.63
CA ILE A 51 -2.92 23.52 -14.87
C ILE A 51 -2.08 24.68 -15.41
N ALA A 52 -0.77 24.50 -15.55
CA ALA A 52 0.11 25.54 -16.10
C ALA A 52 -0.33 25.99 -17.50
N LYS A 53 -0.77 25.05 -18.36
CA LYS A 53 -1.31 25.36 -19.68
C LYS A 53 -2.65 26.11 -19.63
N ALA A 54 -3.54 25.77 -18.70
CA ALA A 54 -4.81 26.45 -18.53
C ALA A 54 -4.62 27.87 -17.94
N GLU A 55 -3.72 28.02 -16.97
CA GLU A 55 -3.33 29.31 -16.40
C GLU A 55 -2.77 30.25 -17.47
N ALA A 56 -1.87 29.76 -18.33
CA ALA A 56 -1.33 30.54 -19.44
C ALA A 56 -2.38 30.99 -20.47
N LYS A 57 -3.52 30.28 -20.56
CA LYS A 57 -4.64 30.62 -21.43
C LYS A 57 -5.70 31.48 -20.75
N GLY A 58 -5.58 31.74 -19.45
CA GLY A 58 -6.62 32.41 -18.66
C GLY A 58 -7.89 31.57 -18.46
N ASP A 59 -7.82 30.25 -18.63
CA ASP A 59 -8.96 29.34 -18.52
C ASP A 59 -9.20 28.96 -17.05
N ALA A 60 -9.90 29.84 -16.33
CA ALA A 60 -10.14 29.70 -14.90
C ALA A 60 -10.97 28.45 -14.54
N ASP A 61 -11.94 28.08 -15.38
CA ASP A 61 -12.80 26.92 -15.16
C ASP A 61 -12.00 25.61 -15.29
N ALA A 62 -11.15 25.50 -16.31
CA ALA A 62 -10.25 24.37 -16.45
C ALA A 62 -9.28 24.27 -15.26
N VAL A 63 -8.74 25.40 -14.78
CA VAL A 63 -7.86 25.43 -13.60
C VAL A 63 -8.59 24.91 -12.36
N ALA A 64 -9.82 25.38 -12.10
CA ALA A 64 -10.61 24.95 -10.95
C ALA A 64 -10.91 23.44 -11.01
N GLY A 65 -11.32 22.93 -12.18
CA GLY A 65 -11.58 21.51 -12.40
C GLY A 65 -10.33 20.65 -12.20
N LEU A 66 -9.19 21.07 -12.75
CA LEU A 66 -7.93 20.35 -12.60
C LEU A 66 -7.42 20.33 -11.16
N ARG A 67 -7.53 21.44 -10.41
CA ARG A 67 -7.17 21.47 -8.98
C ARG A 67 -7.99 20.49 -8.14
N ARG A 68 -9.29 20.35 -8.45
CA ARG A 68 -10.14 19.33 -7.81
C ARG A 68 -9.64 17.91 -8.10
N LEU A 69 -9.27 17.62 -9.35
CA LEU A 69 -8.72 16.31 -9.72
C LEU A 69 -7.36 16.04 -9.08
N THR A 70 -6.49 17.04 -8.96
CA THR A 70 -5.22 16.94 -8.22
C THR A 70 -5.47 16.54 -6.77
N ARG A 71 -6.40 17.22 -6.07
CA ARG A 71 -6.72 16.90 -4.67
C ARG A 71 -7.21 15.46 -4.49
N ILE A 72 -8.06 14.97 -5.39
CA ILE A 72 -8.53 13.57 -5.36
C ILE A 72 -7.35 12.62 -5.55
N ALA A 73 -6.45 12.90 -6.50
CA ALA A 73 -5.27 12.08 -6.73
C ALA A 73 -4.29 12.10 -5.55
N GLU A 74 -4.14 13.23 -4.85
CA GLU A 74 -3.35 13.33 -3.63
C GLU A 74 -3.94 12.49 -2.49
N GLN A 75 -5.27 12.49 -2.34
CA GLN A 75 -5.96 11.62 -1.38
C GLN A 75 -5.76 10.13 -1.70
N ASP A 76 -5.87 9.75 -2.98
CA ASP A 76 -5.57 8.39 -3.44
C ASP A 76 -4.13 7.99 -3.08
N ARG A 77 -3.16 8.89 -3.32
CA ARG A 77 -1.75 8.67 -3.02
C ARG A 77 -1.53 8.43 -1.53
N GLN A 78 -2.10 9.28 -0.68
CA GLN A 78 -2.01 9.14 0.78
C GLN A 78 -2.61 7.81 1.26
N ALA A 79 -3.73 7.38 0.69
CA ALA A 79 -4.33 6.09 1.01
C ALA A 79 -3.40 4.92 0.63
N VAL A 80 -2.81 4.95 -0.57
CA VAL A 80 -1.86 3.93 -1.03
C VAL A 80 -0.60 3.91 -0.17
N ASP A 81 -0.01 5.06 0.14
CA ASP A 81 1.15 5.18 1.03
C ASP A 81 0.85 4.56 2.40
N GLY A 82 -0.33 4.84 2.96
CA GLY A 82 -0.78 4.26 4.22
C GLY A 82 -0.92 2.73 4.21
N LEU A 83 -1.35 2.15 3.08
CA LEU A 83 -1.41 0.69 2.91
C LEU A 83 -0.03 0.06 2.81
N ILE A 84 0.87 0.67 2.03
CA ILE A 84 2.27 0.25 1.89
C ILE A 84 2.95 0.23 3.26
N ASP A 85 2.79 1.29 4.05
CA ASP A 85 3.39 1.37 5.38
C ASP A 85 2.85 0.33 6.35
N LYS A 86 1.55 0.01 6.28
CA LYS A 86 0.94 -1.06 7.10
C LYS A 86 1.52 -2.44 6.75
N LEU A 87 1.66 -2.75 5.46
CA LEU A 87 2.26 -4.00 5.01
C LEU A 87 3.73 -4.09 5.44
N ARG A 88 4.51 -3.04 5.21
CA ARG A 88 5.90 -2.97 5.66
C ARG A 88 6.03 -3.21 7.16
N ARG A 89 5.26 -2.51 7.99
CA ARG A 89 5.33 -2.68 9.46
C ARG A 89 4.92 -4.07 9.93
N ARG A 90 3.92 -4.70 9.29
CA ARG A 90 3.45 -6.03 9.70
C ARG A 90 4.46 -7.13 9.37
N PHE A 91 5.07 -7.07 8.19
CA PHE A 91 5.93 -8.13 7.69
C PHE A 91 7.42 -7.91 7.98
N ALA A 92 7.88 -6.66 8.18
CA ALA A 92 9.22 -6.39 8.69
C ALA A 92 9.42 -6.83 10.15
N ARG A 93 8.34 -6.97 10.93
CA ARG A 93 8.39 -7.51 12.30
C ARG A 93 8.42 -9.04 12.37
N ARG A 94 8.19 -9.71 11.24
CA ARG A 94 8.12 -11.19 11.13
C ARG A 94 9.37 -11.79 10.47
N ALA A 95 10.26 -10.96 9.92
CA ALA A 95 11.54 -11.35 9.34
C ALA A 95 12.66 -11.38 10.39
#